data_AF-A0A1Y4S2B9-F1
#
_entry.id   AF-A0A1Y4S2B9-F1
#
_cell.length_a   1.000
_cell.length_b   1.000
_cell.length_c   1.000
_cell.angle_alpha   90.00
_cell.angle_beta   90.00
_cell.angle_gamma   90.00
#
_symmetry.space_group_name_H-M   'P 1'
#
loop_
_entity.id
_entity.type
_entity.pdbx_description
1 polymer ?
#
loop_
_entity_poly.entity_id
_entity_poly.type
_entity_poly.pdbx_seq_one_letter_code
_entity_poly.pdbx_strand_id
1 'polypeptide(L)'
;MEGNKARAPYNFVPFSEKLLIRYETPGELPRHDRIDPALHSGEIQVELKAETPVFVSDGQPDPHFFRGPDGTYQIPGSTVRGLVRENMQILGFVLVRPGRTWTTCRSISGP
;
A
#
# COMPACT_ATOMS: atom_id res chain seq x y z
N MET A 1 43.92 -11.50 -9.31
CA MET A 1 42.63 -11.26 -9.99
C MET A 1 41.53 -11.62 -9.01
N GLU A 2 41.15 -10.67 -8.16
CA GLU A 2 40.15 -10.87 -7.13
C GLU A 2 38.80 -10.44 -7.70
N GLY A 3 37.94 -11.43 -7.99
CA GLY A 3 36.68 -11.24 -8.69
C GLY A 3 35.70 -10.42 -7.85
N ASN A 4 35.19 -9.34 -8.43
CA ASN A 4 34.12 -8.51 -7.88
C ASN A 4 32.87 -9.38 -7.64
N LYS A 5 32.69 -9.84 -6.40
CA LYS A 5 31.51 -10.62 -6.00
C LYS A 5 30.33 -9.66 -5.92
N ALA A 6 29.47 -9.67 -6.93
CA ALA A 6 28.23 -8.92 -6.94
C ALA A 6 27.38 -9.35 -5.72
N ARG A 7 27.28 -8.47 -4.72
CA ARG A 7 26.31 -8.59 -3.64
C ARG A 7 25.07 -7.83 -4.07
N ALA A 8 23.99 -8.55 -4.39
CA ALA A 8 22.69 -7.90 -4.51
C ALA A 8 22.33 -7.33 -3.13
N PRO A 9 22.13 -6.00 -2.98
CA PRO A 9 21.81 -5.38 -1.69
C PRO A 9 20.37 -5.68 -1.22
N TYR A 10 19.61 -6.44 -2.02
CA TYR A 10 18.26 -6.85 -1.70
C TYR A 10 18.25 -8.11 -0.84
N ASN A 11 17.78 -7.97 0.40
CA ASN A 11 17.31 -9.11 1.19
C ASN A 11 16.05 -9.66 0.50
N PHE A 12 16.21 -10.74 -0.26
CA PHE A 12 15.08 -11.51 -0.75
C PHE A 12 14.27 -11.95 0.46
N VAL A 13 13.07 -11.41 0.61
CA VAL A 13 12.10 -11.92 1.57
C VAL A 13 11.71 -13.31 1.05
N PRO A 14 12.01 -14.40 1.78
CA PRO A 14 11.65 -15.73 1.32
C PRO A 14 10.13 -15.79 1.15
N PHE A 15 9.69 -16.45 0.08
CA PHE A 15 8.27 -16.75 -0.07
C PHE A 15 7.78 -17.53 1.14
N SER A 16 6.56 -17.22 1.61
CA SER A 16 5.90 -17.99 2.66
C SER A 16 5.82 -19.46 2.25
N GLU A 17 6.30 -20.37 3.10
CA GLU A 17 6.14 -21.82 2.90
C GLU A 17 4.67 -22.25 2.88
N LYS A 18 3.79 -21.43 3.47
CA LYS A 18 2.36 -21.64 3.44
C LYS A 18 1.78 -21.12 2.13
N LEU A 19 1.34 -22.04 1.28
CA LEU A 19 0.50 -21.75 0.13
C LEU A 19 -0.88 -21.28 0.62
N LEU A 20 -1.27 -20.06 0.25
CA LEU A 20 -2.59 -19.52 0.51
C LEU A 20 -3.42 -19.63 -0.77
N ILE A 21 -4.14 -20.73 -0.92
CA ILE A 21 -5.11 -20.89 -2.01
C ILE A 21 -6.37 -20.14 -1.59
N ARG A 22 -6.70 -19.08 -2.34
CA ARG A 22 -7.89 -18.25 -2.07
C ARG A 22 -9.13 -18.76 -2.79
N TYR A 23 -8.96 -19.37 -3.96
CA TYR A 23 -10.00 -19.94 -4.81
C TYR A 23 -9.43 -21.20 -5.46
N GLU A 24 -10.18 -22.30 -5.44
CA GLU A 24 -9.75 -23.60 -6.01
C GLU A 24 -10.05 -23.67 -7.51
N THR A 25 -11.09 -22.95 -7.96
CA THR A 25 -11.54 -23.00 -9.36
C THR A 25 -11.81 -21.60 -9.94
N PRO A 26 -11.73 -21.42 -11.28
CA PRO A 26 -12.06 -20.14 -11.92
C PRO A 26 -13.52 -19.69 -11.69
N GLY A 27 -14.44 -20.63 -11.45
CA GLY A 27 -15.85 -20.31 -11.17
C GLY A 27 -16.09 -19.70 -9.79
N GLU A 28 -15.14 -19.85 -8.86
CA GLU A 28 -15.17 -19.25 -7.53
C GLU A 28 -14.61 -17.82 -7.50
N LEU A 29 -14.07 -17.34 -8.62
CA LEU A 29 -13.58 -15.96 -8.70
C LEU A 29 -14.73 -14.98 -8.48
N PRO A 30 -14.59 -14.04 -7.54
CA PRO A 30 -15.65 -13.08 -7.26
C PRO A 30 -15.87 -12.21 -8.50
N ARG A 31 -17.14 -12.00 -8.84
CA ARG A 31 -17.48 -11.11 -9.95
C ARG A 31 -17.16 -9.67 -9.57
N HIS A 32 -16.49 -8.94 -10.45
CA HIS A 32 -16.11 -7.54 -10.21
C HIS A 32 -17.30 -6.55 -10.27
N ASP A 33 -18.48 -7.00 -10.73
CA ASP A 33 -19.69 -6.19 -10.87
C ASP A 33 -20.58 -6.20 -9.61
N ARG A 34 -20.21 -6.96 -8.57
CA ARG A 34 -21.01 -7.11 -7.36
C ARG A 34 -20.15 -7.05 -6.11
N ILE A 35 -20.64 -6.30 -5.12
CA ILE A 35 -20.11 -6.31 -3.77
C ILE A 35 -20.71 -7.52 -3.05
N ASP A 36 -19.85 -8.40 -2.53
CA ASP A 36 -20.29 -9.50 -1.69
C ASP A 36 -20.55 -8.99 -0.26
N PRO A 37 -21.80 -9.02 0.23
CA PRO A 37 -22.14 -8.55 1.57
C PRO A 37 -21.55 -9.41 2.70
N ALA A 38 -21.12 -10.65 2.40
CA ALA A 38 -20.42 -11.50 3.36
C ALA A 38 -18.93 -11.15 3.49
N LEU A 39 -18.38 -10.37 2.55
CA LEU A 39 -17.00 -9.89 2.60
C LEU A 39 -16.93 -8.49 3.21
N HIS A 40 -15.81 -8.20 3.86
CA HIS A 40 -15.55 -6.88 4.43
C HIS A 40 -15.32 -5.86 3.32
N SER A 41 -16.37 -5.14 2.97
CA SER A 41 -16.34 -3.98 2.08
C SER A 41 -16.55 -2.72 2.92
N GLY A 42 -15.79 -1.66 2.64
CA GLY A 42 -15.87 -0.43 3.42
C GLY A 42 -14.97 0.66 2.88
N GLU A 43 -15.02 1.81 3.56
CA GLU A 43 -14.17 2.97 3.29
C GLU A 43 -13.03 3.03 4.30
N ILE A 44 -11.83 3.38 3.85
CA ILE A 44 -10.71 3.72 4.73
C ILE A 44 -10.58 5.24 4.70
N GLN A 45 -10.98 5.90 5.78
CA GLN A 45 -10.81 7.33 5.95
C GLN A 45 -9.43 7.59 6.56
N VAL A 46 -8.65 8.47 5.91
CA VAL A 46 -7.29 8.79 6.33
C VAL A 46 -7.13 10.30 6.38
N GLU A 47 -6.61 10.80 7.49
CA GLU A 47 -6.16 12.18 7.63
C GLU A 47 -4.63 12.21 7.49
N LEU A 48 -4.13 13.09 6.61
CA LEU A 48 -2.71 13.22 6.33
C LEU A 48 -2.22 14.58 6.81
N LYS A 49 -1.22 14.59 7.68
CA LYS A 49 -0.54 15.79 8.16
C LYS A 49 0.89 15.82 7.65
N ALA A 50 1.29 16.95 7.07
CA ALA A 50 2.68 17.21 6.70
C ALA A 50 3.49 17.59 7.94
N GLU A 51 4.36 16.69 8.41
CA GLU A 51 5.31 16.98 9.51
C GLU A 51 6.54 17.74 9.01
N THR A 52 6.83 17.66 7.71
CA THR A 52 7.90 18.39 7.03
C THR A 52 7.34 19.08 5.79
N PRO A 53 8.01 20.11 5.24
CA PRO A 53 7.59 20.74 4.00
C PRO A 53 7.48 19.70 2.86
N VAL A 54 6.30 19.63 2.22
CA VAL A 54 6.02 18.72 1.12
C VAL A 54 6.00 19.47 -0.20
N PHE A 55 6.66 18.91 -1.20
CA PHE A 55 6.62 19.41 -2.58
C PHE A 55 5.94 18.37 -3.49
N VAL A 56 4.93 18.81 -4.25
CA VAL A 56 4.27 18.00 -5.28
C VAL A 56 4.31 18.77 -6.59
N SER A 57 4.97 18.21 -7.60
CA SER A 57 5.13 18.82 -8.92
C SER A 57 3.84 18.74 -9.75
N ASP A 58 3.64 19.75 -10.59
CA ASP A 58 2.64 19.77 -11.66
C ASP A 58 2.97 18.90 -12.89
N GLY A 59 4.14 18.24 -12.91
CA GLY A 59 4.58 17.35 -13.98
C GLY A 59 5.12 18.06 -15.22
N GLN A 60 5.36 19.38 -15.15
CA GLN A 60 5.97 20.13 -16.25
C GLN A 60 7.51 20.06 -16.22
N PRO A 61 8.20 20.35 -17.35
CA PRO A 61 9.66 20.33 -17.43
C PRO A 61 10.35 21.29 -16.45
N ASP A 62 9.72 22.43 -16.16
CA ASP A 62 10.12 23.34 -15.08
C ASP A 62 9.17 23.13 -13.90
N PRO A 63 9.60 22.42 -12.84
CA PRO A 63 8.68 21.90 -11.85
C PRO A 63 8.19 23.00 -10.89
N HIS A 64 6.89 23.25 -10.92
CA HIS A 64 6.21 24.09 -9.93
C HIS A 64 5.32 23.26 -9.02
N PHE A 65 4.88 23.86 -7.89
CA PHE A 65 3.87 23.25 -7.04
C PHE A 65 2.57 23.04 -7.83
N PHE A 66 1.98 21.87 -7.68
CA PHE A 66 0.67 21.57 -8.26
C PHE A 66 -0.40 22.54 -7.74
N ARG A 67 -1.21 23.06 -8.67
CA ARG A 67 -2.35 23.94 -8.37
C ARG A 67 -3.64 23.37 -8.95
N GLY A 68 -4.71 23.44 -8.18
CA GLY A 68 -6.04 23.08 -8.63
C GLY A 68 -6.62 24.08 -9.65
N PRO A 69 -7.79 23.79 -10.22
CA PRO A 69 -8.50 24.71 -11.13
C PRO A 69 -8.86 26.06 -10.49
N ASP A 70 -8.95 26.11 -9.17
CA ASP A 70 -9.16 27.29 -8.33
C ASP A 70 -7.87 28.07 -8.04
N GLY A 71 -6.72 27.58 -8.53
CA GLY A 71 -5.40 28.20 -8.34
C GLY A 71 -4.75 27.93 -6.98
N THR A 72 -5.39 27.15 -6.09
CA THR A 72 -4.84 26.84 -4.76
C THR A 72 -3.86 25.67 -4.83
N TYR A 73 -2.91 25.61 -3.90
CA TYR A 73 -1.99 24.49 -3.79
C TYR A 73 -2.72 23.24 -3.32
N GLN A 74 -2.59 22.15 -4.08
CA GLN A 74 -3.32 20.91 -3.81
C GLN A 74 -2.42 19.70 -4.03
N ILE A 75 -2.73 18.61 -3.33
CA ILE A 75 -2.13 17.31 -3.60
C ILE A 75 -3.11 16.54 -4.49
N PRO A 76 -2.73 16.17 -5.73
CA PRO A 76 -3.61 15.40 -6.61
C PRO A 76 -3.99 14.05 -5.99
N GLY A 77 -5.24 13.61 -6.21
CA GLY A 77 -5.69 12.29 -5.78
C GLY A 77 -4.88 11.14 -6.38
N SER A 78 -4.29 11.32 -7.57
CA SER A 78 -3.36 10.37 -8.17
C SER A 78 -2.08 10.20 -7.34
N THR A 79 -1.54 11.28 -6.77
CA THR A 79 -0.37 11.28 -5.89
C THR A 79 -0.70 10.58 -4.57
N VAL A 80 -1.83 10.92 -3.94
CA VAL A 80 -2.28 10.26 -2.69
C VAL A 80 -2.48 8.77 -2.91
N ARG A 81 -3.16 8.38 -4.00
CA ARG A 81 -3.34 6.97 -4.38
C ARG A 81 -2.01 6.26 -4.61
N GLY A 82 -1.05 6.91 -5.28
CA GLY A 82 0.29 6.38 -5.51
C GLY A 82 1.00 6.08 -4.20
N LEU A 83 1.05 7.08 -3.30
CA LEU A 83 1.65 6.97 -1.97
C LEU A 83 1.03 5.81 -1.16
N VAL A 84 -0.31 5.75 -1.09
CA VAL A 84 -1.01 4.69 -0.34
C VAL A 84 -0.73 3.32 -0.94
N ARG A 85 -0.79 3.19 -2.27
CA ARG A 85 -0.55 1.93 -2.98
C ARG A 85 0.87 1.41 -2.73
N GLU A 86 1.88 2.27 -2.86
CA GLU A 86 3.28 1.89 -2.67
C GLU A 86 3.53 1.42 -1.23
N ASN A 87 3.07 2.19 -0.24
CA ASN A 87 3.18 1.82 1.16
C ASN A 87 2.45 0.50 1.46
N MET A 88 1.23 0.31 0.94
CA MET A 88 0.51 -0.96 1.11
C MET A 88 1.22 -2.14 0.45
N GLN A 89 1.85 -1.94 -0.71
CA GLN A 89 2.61 -3.01 -1.38
C GLN A 89 3.78 -3.45 -0.50
N ILE A 90 4.55 -2.51 0.04
CA ILE A 90 5.69 -2.81 0.93
C ILE A 90 5.21 -3.51 2.20
N LEU A 91 4.17 -2.98 2.86
CA LEU A 91 3.61 -3.56 4.08
C LEU A 91 2.95 -4.93 3.82
N GLY A 92 2.41 -5.15 2.63
CA GLY A 92 1.80 -6.41 2.22
C GLY A 92 2.79 -7.57 2.07
N PHE A 93 4.08 -7.29 1.85
CA PHE A 93 5.13 -8.31 1.85
C PHE A 93 5.59 -8.73 3.25
N VAL A 94 5.09 -8.07 4.31
CA VAL A 94 5.38 -8.48 5.68
C VAL A 94 4.67 -9.80 5.98
N LEU A 95 5.37 -10.68 6.70
CA LEU A 95 4.88 -12.02 7.07
C LEU A 95 3.52 -11.92 7.78
N VAL A 96 2.46 -12.35 7.09
CA VAL A 96 1.14 -12.53 7.70
C VAL A 96 1.26 -13.64 8.72
N ARG A 97 1.37 -13.28 10.01
CA ARG A 97 1.44 -14.26 11.10
C ARG A 97 0.10 -14.98 11.21
N PRO A 98 0.04 -16.30 10.93
CA PRO A 98 -1.20 -17.05 11.12
C PRO A 98 -1.61 -16.97 12.60
N GLY A 99 -2.87 -16.65 12.88
CA GLY A 99 -3.43 -16.66 14.23
C GLY A 99 -3.57 -15.30 14.93
N ARG A 100 -3.22 -14.17 14.30
CA ARG A 100 -3.65 -12.84 14.80
C ARG A 100 -4.96 -12.43 14.16
N THR A 101 -6.06 -12.63 14.87
CA THR A 101 -7.34 -11.99 14.57
C THR A 101 -7.28 -10.50 14.94
N TRP A 102 -8.14 -9.67 14.35
CA TRP A 102 -8.26 -8.22 14.66
C TRP A 102 -8.39 -7.91 16.16
N THR A 103 -8.85 -8.89 16.95
CA THR A 103 -8.91 -8.84 18.42
C THR A 103 -7.55 -8.63 19.09
N THR A 104 -6.43 -9.11 18.52
CA THR A 104 -5.09 -8.95 19.11
C THR A 104 -4.51 -7.55 18.90
N CYS A 105 -5.01 -6.78 17.93
CA CYS A 105 -4.52 -5.41 17.71
C CYS A 105 -5.01 -4.44 18.80
N ARG A 106 -6.17 -4.73 19.41
CA ARG A 106 -6.77 -3.90 20.47
C ARG A 106 -5.97 -3.90 21.79
N SER A 107 -5.07 -4.86 22.01
CA SER A 107 -4.23 -4.94 23.21
C SER A 107 -2.87 -4.26 23.05
N ILE A 108 -2.56 -3.69 21.89
CA ILE A 108 -1.32 -2.94 21.64
C ILE A 108 -1.55 -1.43 21.77
N SER A 109 -2.81 -1.00 21.86
CA SER A 109 -3.21 0.37 22.17
C SER A 109 -3.65 0.48 23.63
N GLY A 110 -2.67 0.60 24.54
CA GLY A 110 -2.82 1.31 25.81
C GLY A 110 -2.52 0.51 27.09
N PRO A 111 -2.06 1.19 28.16
CA PRO A 111 -1.90 2.64 28.30
C PRO A 111 -0.61 3.21 27.68
#